data_AF-A0A3D3XPX2-F1
#
_entry.id   AF-A0A3D3XPX2-F1
#
_cell.length_a   1.000
_cell.length_b   1.000
_cell.length_c   1.000
_cell.angle_alpha   90.00
_cell.angle_beta   90.00
_cell.angle_gamma   90.00
#
_symmetry.space_group_name_H-M   'P 1'
#
loop_
_entity.id
_entity.type
_entity.pdbx_description
1 polymer ?
#
loop_
_entity_poly.entity_id
_entity_poly.type
_entity_poly.pdbx_seq_one_letter_code
_entity_poly.pdbx_strand_id
1 'polypeptide(L)'
;LAVGESAQIVGAVVNSRLEVLPANFSIEVNQGATLVEEVTLSPEGNSVIGSFTPTVPGTYRVEAVANWSGGALKTTSSLQVKDVDVEKIRPRNQSLINSWANAGALDGATPLENVAPTVLSFEQKNPQHLHLWYWGLALLIASAEWIIRRRRGLV
;
A
#
# COMPACT_ATOMS: atom_id res chain seq x y z
N LEU A 1 -5.46 -9.88 12.75
CA LEU A 1 -6.31 -10.76 11.95
C LEU A 1 -7.65 -10.07 11.75
N ALA A 2 -8.17 -10.06 10.53
CA ALA A 2 -9.51 -9.58 10.24
C ALA A 2 -10.52 -10.75 10.21
N VAL A 3 -11.82 -10.45 10.32
CA VAL A 3 -12.87 -11.47 10.13
C VAL A 3 -12.75 -12.08 8.72
N GLY A 4 -12.92 -13.41 8.62
CA GLY A 4 -12.79 -14.16 7.37
C GLY A 4 -11.35 -14.43 6.92
N GLU A 5 -10.34 -13.89 7.61
CA GLU A 5 -8.93 -14.19 7.36
C GLU A 5 -8.51 -15.43 8.16
N SER A 6 -7.87 -16.41 7.50
CA SER A 6 -7.43 -17.64 8.16
C SER A 6 -6.17 -17.42 9.00
N ALA A 7 -6.22 -17.78 10.28
CA ALA A 7 -5.06 -17.85 11.17
C ALA A 7 -4.48 -19.26 11.19
N GLN A 8 -3.18 -19.36 10.95
CA GLN A 8 -2.44 -20.59 11.13
C GLN A 8 -2.06 -20.77 12.60
N ILE A 9 -2.29 -21.96 13.12
CA ILE A 9 -1.97 -22.34 14.49
C ILE A 9 -0.93 -23.46 14.42
N VAL A 10 0.20 -23.26 15.09
CA VAL A 10 1.30 -24.23 15.14
C VAL A 10 1.53 -24.66 16.57
N GLY A 11 1.61 -25.96 16.80
CA GLY A 11 1.91 -26.58 18.09
C GLY A 11 3.19 -27.39 18.03
N ALA A 12 4.11 -27.13 18.95
CA ALA A 12 5.35 -27.91 19.09
C ALA A 12 5.74 -28.00 20.58
N VAL A 13 6.24 -29.16 21.00
CA VAL A 13 6.89 -29.32 22.30
C VAL A 13 8.39 -29.37 22.04
N VAL A 14 9.15 -28.51 22.72
CA VAL A 14 10.60 -28.42 22.53
C VAL A 14 11.35 -28.71 23.83
N ASN A 15 12.50 -29.37 23.72
CA ASN A 15 13.39 -29.60 24.86
C ASN A 15 14.39 -28.44 25.04
N SER A 16 15.26 -28.53 26.05
CA SER A 16 16.30 -27.51 26.32
C SER A 16 17.35 -27.37 25.21
N ARG A 17 17.40 -28.30 24.26
CA ARG A 17 18.26 -28.28 23.07
C ARG A 17 17.53 -27.80 21.82
N LEU A 18 16.28 -27.32 21.96
CA LEU A 18 15.41 -26.88 20.87
C LEU A 18 15.01 -27.99 19.89
N GLU A 19 15.09 -29.25 20.30
CA GLU A 19 14.60 -30.37 19.51
C GLU A 19 13.09 -30.55 19.71
N VAL A 20 12.35 -30.74 18.62
CA VAL A 20 10.90 -30.96 18.66
C VAL A 20 10.61 -32.40 19.07
N LEU A 21 9.90 -32.57 20.18
CA LEU A 21 9.51 -33.85 20.74
C LEU A 21 8.14 -34.28 20.23
N PRO A 22 7.93 -35.59 19.99
CA PRO A 22 6.61 -36.10 19.63
C PRO A 22 5.63 -35.90 20.80
N ALA A 23 4.49 -35.31 20.48
CA ALA A 23 3.42 -35.05 21.44
C ALA A 23 2.05 -35.18 20.76
N ASN A 24 1.04 -35.55 21.54
CA ASN A 24 -0.36 -35.52 21.11
C ASN A 24 -0.95 -34.18 21.49
N PHE A 25 -1.47 -33.44 20.51
CA PHE A 25 -2.00 -32.11 20.68
C PHE A 25 -3.53 -32.11 20.61
N SER A 26 -4.16 -31.29 21.43
CA SER A 26 -5.54 -30.85 21.30
C SER A 26 -5.55 -29.34 21.43
N ILE A 27 -6.20 -28.65 20.49
CA ILE A 27 -6.27 -27.19 20.47
C ILE A 27 -7.72 -26.77 20.30
N GLU A 28 -8.19 -25.99 21.26
CA GLU A 28 -9.54 -25.44 21.30
C GLU A 28 -9.49 -23.92 21.18
N VAL A 29 -10.41 -23.37 20.39
CA VAL A 29 -10.61 -21.94 20.26
C VAL A 29 -11.92 -21.57 20.93
N ASN A 30 -11.83 -20.72 21.94
CA ASN A 30 -12.95 -20.25 22.74
C ASN A 30 -13.17 -18.74 22.53
N GLN A 31 -14.42 -18.29 22.58
CA GLN A 31 -14.76 -16.87 22.67
C GLN A 31 -15.51 -16.65 23.98
N GLY A 32 -14.87 -15.99 24.93
CA GLY A 32 -15.39 -15.89 26.29
C GLY A 32 -15.47 -17.27 26.98
N ALA A 33 -16.69 -17.73 27.25
CA ALA A 33 -16.98 -19.04 27.85
C ALA A 33 -17.49 -20.08 26.84
N THR A 34 -17.59 -19.72 25.57
CA THR A 34 -18.16 -20.57 24.51
C THR A 34 -17.05 -21.20 23.67
N LEU A 35 -17.10 -22.51 23.49
CA LEU A 35 -16.28 -23.22 22.52
C LEU A 35 -16.75 -22.87 21.11
N VAL A 36 -15.82 -22.33 20.32
CA VAL A 36 -16.08 -21.92 18.93
C VAL A 36 -15.69 -23.03 17.99
N GLU A 37 -14.49 -23.60 18.17
CA GLU A 37 -13.95 -24.63 17.29
C GLU A 37 -12.92 -25.49 18.02
N GLU A 38 -12.96 -26.79 17.79
CA GLU A 38 -11.83 -27.69 18.03
C GLU A 38 -11.01 -27.77 16.74
N VAL A 39 -9.76 -27.30 16.79
CA VAL A 39 -8.94 -27.12 15.59
C VAL A 39 -8.58 -28.47 15.02
N THR A 40 -8.88 -28.67 13.73
CA THR A 40 -8.40 -29.87 13.02
C THR A 40 -6.91 -29.75 12.78
N LEU A 41 -6.14 -30.67 13.36
CA LEU A 41 -4.67 -30.67 13.33
C LEU A 41 -4.15 -31.66 12.29
N SER A 42 -3.19 -31.20 11.50
CA SER A 42 -2.39 -32.03 10.61
C SER A 42 -0.97 -32.17 11.16
N PRO A 43 -0.39 -33.38 11.15
CA PRO A 43 0.99 -33.57 11.60
C PRO A 43 1.97 -32.96 10.59
N GLU A 44 2.99 -32.27 11.12
CA GLU A 44 4.13 -31.74 10.38
C GLU A 44 5.40 -32.16 11.12
N GLY A 45 5.91 -33.35 10.81
CA GLY A 45 6.97 -33.99 11.60
C GLY A 45 6.51 -34.30 13.03
N ASN A 46 7.24 -33.80 14.03
CA ASN A 46 6.86 -33.91 15.45
C ASN A 46 6.00 -32.73 15.95
N SER A 47 5.69 -31.77 15.07
CA SER A 47 4.78 -30.65 15.34
C SER A 47 3.43 -30.88 14.68
N VAL A 48 2.47 -30.01 15.02
CA VAL A 48 1.15 -29.96 14.41
C VAL A 48 0.87 -28.59 13.83
N ILE A 49 0.10 -28.58 12.74
CA ILE A 49 -0.39 -27.38 12.10
C ILE A 49 -1.91 -27.47 11.95
N GLY A 50 -2.59 -26.37 12.21
CA GLY A 50 -4.02 -26.22 12.00
C GLY A 50 -4.33 -24.82 11.50
N SER A 51 -5.58 -24.60 11.14
CA SER A 51 -6.07 -23.30 10.71
C SER A 51 -7.39 -22.99 11.39
N PHE A 52 -7.60 -21.73 11.74
CA PHE A 52 -8.82 -21.22 12.31
C PHE A 52 -9.26 -19.97 11.55
N THR A 53 -10.50 -19.94 11.06
CA THR A 53 -11.04 -18.78 10.32
C THR A 53 -12.20 -18.17 11.10
N PRO A 54 -11.99 -17.05 11.83
CA PRO A 54 -13.04 -16.44 12.62
C PRO A 54 -14.10 -15.78 11.72
N THR A 55 -15.38 -16.01 12.05
CA THR A 55 -16.53 -15.43 11.35
C THR A 55 -17.11 -14.21 12.05
N VAL A 56 -16.69 -13.94 13.29
CA VAL A 56 -17.20 -12.85 14.14
C VAL A 56 -16.00 -12.05 14.68
N PRO A 57 -16.06 -10.72 14.74
CA PRO A 57 -14.99 -9.93 15.35
C PRO A 57 -14.99 -10.11 16.86
N GLY A 58 -13.81 -10.02 17.48
CA GLY A 58 -13.67 -10.15 18.93
C GLY A 58 -12.36 -10.76 19.38
N THR A 59 -12.27 -11.01 20.68
CA THR A 59 -11.11 -11.66 21.30
C THR A 59 -11.38 -13.15 21.47
N TYR A 60 -10.52 -13.96 20.87
CA TYR A 60 -10.55 -15.42 20.99
C TYR A 60 -9.42 -15.88 21.92
N ARG A 61 -9.69 -16.93 22.69
CA ARG A 61 -8.74 -17.61 23.56
C ARG A 61 -8.43 -18.96 22.95
N VAL A 62 -7.18 -19.17 22.55
CA VAL A 62 -6.68 -20.43 22.02
C VAL A 62 -6.04 -21.20 23.17
N GLU A 63 -6.64 -22.31 23.56
CA GLU A 63 -6.13 -23.21 24.58
C GLU A 63 -5.54 -24.44 23.91
N ALA A 64 -4.28 -24.74 24.19
CA ALA A 64 -3.61 -25.90 23.65
C ALA A 64 -3.14 -26.80 24.79
N VAL A 65 -3.40 -28.10 24.67
CA VAL A 65 -2.91 -29.14 25.55
C VAL A 65 -2.03 -30.08 24.73
N ALA A 66 -0.81 -30.31 25.20
CA ALA A 66 0.15 -31.22 24.58
C ALA A 66 0.54 -32.31 25.58
N ASN A 67 0.29 -33.56 25.22
CA ASN A 67 0.68 -34.73 26.01
C ASN A 67 1.92 -35.37 25.37
N TRP A 68 3.03 -35.36 26.10
CA TRP A 68 4.30 -35.95 25.67
C TRP A 68 4.84 -36.89 26.75
N SER A 69 5.96 -37.57 26.48
CA SER A 69 6.51 -38.59 27.39
C SER A 69 6.84 -38.08 28.80
N GLY A 70 7.13 -36.79 28.96
CA GLY A 70 7.40 -36.16 30.26
C GLY A 70 6.19 -35.53 30.94
N GLY A 71 4.99 -35.66 30.39
CA GLY A 71 3.74 -35.20 31.00
C GLY A 71 2.85 -34.36 30.08
N ALA A 72 1.91 -33.65 30.69
CA ALA A 72 0.99 -32.75 30.00
C ALA A 72 1.44 -31.29 30.13
N LEU A 73 1.43 -30.56 29.03
CA LEU A 73 1.66 -29.12 28.97
C LEU A 73 0.36 -28.44 28.54
N LYS A 74 -0.01 -27.36 29.23
CA LYS A 74 -1.12 -26.49 28.82
C LYS A 74 -0.58 -25.10 28.54
N THR A 75 -0.99 -24.52 27.42
CA THR A 75 -0.71 -23.13 27.08
C THR A 75 -1.98 -22.42 26.63
N THR A 76 -1.99 -21.11 26.75
CA THR A 76 -3.12 -20.28 26.38
C THR A 76 -2.61 -19.03 25.69
N SER A 77 -3.21 -18.70 24.55
CA SER A 77 -2.91 -17.50 23.77
C SER A 77 -4.18 -16.73 23.46
N SER A 78 -4.06 -15.42 23.26
CA SER A 78 -5.17 -14.55 22.88
C SER A 78 -5.01 -14.09 21.43
N LEU A 79 -6.07 -14.23 20.64
CA LEU A 79 -6.15 -13.78 19.25
C LEU A 79 -7.17 -12.66 19.13
N GLN A 80 -6.73 -11.47 18.76
CA GLN A 80 -7.61 -10.33 18.50
C GLN A 80 -8.03 -10.31 17.02
N VAL A 81 -9.33 -10.46 16.78
CA VAL A 81 -9.95 -10.40 15.45
C VAL A 81 -10.65 -9.06 15.30
N LYS A 82 -10.24 -8.28 14.31
CA LYS A 82 -10.84 -6.99 13.97
C LYS A 82 -11.98 -7.20 13.00
N ASP A 83 -13.00 -6.36 13.12
CA ASP A 83 -14.04 -6.30 12.10
C ASP A 83 -13.43 -5.88 10.76
N VAL A 84 -13.97 -6.43 9.67
CA VAL A 84 -13.61 -5.98 8.33
C VAL A 84 -14.51 -4.79 8.05
N ASP A 85 -13.93 -3.59 8.00
CA ASP A 85 -14.58 -2.44 7.38
C ASP A 85 -14.70 -2.79 5.88
N VAL A 86 -15.79 -3.45 5.50
CA VAL A 86 -16.16 -3.59 4.10
C VAL A 86 -16.36 -2.16 3.64
N GLU A 87 -15.42 -1.67 2.83
CA GLU A 87 -15.43 -0.31 2.31
C GLU A 87 -16.85 0.11 2.02
N LYS A 88 -17.32 1.08 2.81
CA LYS A 88 -18.62 1.72 2.68
C LYS A 88 -18.83 1.96 1.20
N ILE A 89 -19.69 1.15 0.56
CA ILE A 89 -20.18 1.43 -0.79
C ILE A 89 -20.88 2.77 -0.63
N ARG A 90 -20.16 3.87 -0.84
CA ARG A 90 -20.76 5.18 -0.84
C ARG A 90 -21.76 5.09 -1.98
N PRO A 91 -23.07 5.24 -1.73
CA PRO A 91 -24.03 5.26 -2.81
C PRO A 91 -23.51 6.28 -3.83
N ARG A 92 -23.36 5.85 -5.08
CA ARG A 92 -22.87 6.68 -6.18
C ARG A 92 -23.55 8.03 -6.04
N ASN A 93 -22.77 9.11 -5.97
CA ASN A 93 -23.30 10.44 -5.71
C ASN A 93 -24.10 10.91 -6.93
N GLN A 94 -25.34 10.45 -7.01
CA GLN A 94 -26.18 10.58 -8.17
C GLN A 94 -26.53 12.04 -8.42
N SER A 95 -26.59 12.89 -7.38
CA SER A 95 -26.78 14.33 -7.55
C SER A 95 -25.59 14.99 -8.24
N LEU A 96 -24.36 14.59 -7.93
CA LEU A 96 -23.15 15.10 -8.58
C LEU A 96 -23.07 14.63 -10.04
N ILE A 97 -23.35 13.35 -10.29
CA ILE A 97 -23.41 12.79 -11.65
C ILE A 97 -24.51 13.48 -12.48
N ASN A 98 -25.69 13.68 -11.90
CA ASN A 98 -26.78 14.39 -12.55
C ASN A 98 -26.42 15.86 -12.79
N SER A 99 -25.69 16.50 -11.86
CA SER A 99 -25.22 17.88 -12.05
C SER A 99 -24.24 18.00 -13.20
N TRP A 100 -23.34 17.02 -13.39
CA TRP A 100 -22.42 16.99 -14.53
C TRP A 100 -23.11 16.65 -15.84
N ALA A 101 -24.07 15.71 -15.83
CA ALA A 101 -24.88 15.40 -17.00
C ALA A 101 -25.71 16.61 -17.45
N ASN A 102 -26.28 17.36 -16.49
CA ASN A 102 -27.05 18.58 -16.76
C ASN A 102 -26.13 19.76 -17.13
N ALA A 103 -24.96 19.91 -16.51
CA ALA A 103 -24.01 20.97 -16.83
C ALA A 103 -23.39 20.80 -18.23
N GLY A 104 -23.09 19.57 -18.64
CA GLY A 104 -22.63 19.29 -20.00
C GLY A 104 -23.71 19.47 -21.08
N ALA A 105 -25.00 19.40 -20.70
CA ALA A 105 -26.13 19.64 -21.60
C ALA A 105 -26.56 21.11 -21.70
N LEU A 106 -26.11 21.97 -20.77
CA LEU A 106 -26.42 23.41 -20.77
C LEU A 106 -25.43 24.24 -21.58
N ASP A 107 -24.27 23.70 -21.94
CA ASP A 107 -23.18 24.42 -22.62
C ASP A 107 -23.44 24.68 -24.12
N GLY A 108 -24.64 24.37 -24.63
CA GLY A 108 -25.01 24.56 -26.04
C GLY A 108 -26.25 25.41 -26.31
N ALA A 109 -27.02 25.83 -25.29
CA ALA A 109 -28.36 26.40 -25.52
C ALA A 109 -28.48 27.90 -25.24
N THR A 110 -27.59 28.51 -24.47
CA THR A 110 -27.64 29.96 -24.21
C THR A 110 -26.22 30.52 -24.01
N PRO A 111 -25.77 31.47 -24.84
CA PRO A 111 -24.50 32.14 -24.59
C PRO A 111 -24.67 33.05 -23.37
N LEU A 112 -24.28 32.55 -22.20
CA LEU A 112 -24.13 33.38 -21.01
C LEU A 112 -22.82 34.13 -21.14
N GLU A 113 -22.96 35.40 -21.49
CA GLU A 113 -21.94 36.44 -21.43
C GLU A 113 -20.83 36.31 -22.49
N ASN A 114 -20.73 37.32 -23.35
CA ASN A 114 -19.57 37.49 -24.22
C ASN A 114 -18.40 37.95 -23.35
N VAL A 115 -17.84 37.03 -22.57
CA VAL A 115 -16.61 37.25 -21.82
C VAL A 115 -15.53 37.46 -22.86
N ALA A 116 -15.12 38.71 -23.05
CA ALA A 116 -13.97 39.03 -23.87
C ALA A 116 -12.83 38.11 -23.42
N PRO A 117 -12.23 37.33 -24.34
CA PRO A 117 -11.26 36.32 -23.95
C PRO A 117 -10.20 37.00 -23.08
N THR A 118 -10.04 36.52 -21.84
CA THR A 118 -8.92 36.93 -21.02
C THR A 118 -7.68 36.44 -21.73
N VAL A 119 -7.08 37.32 -22.54
CA VAL A 119 -5.87 37.03 -23.29
C VAL A 119 -4.78 36.81 -22.24
N LEU A 120 -4.52 35.56 -21.90
CA LEU A 120 -3.35 35.17 -21.13
C LEU A 120 -2.14 35.50 -22.02
N SER A 121 -1.61 36.70 -21.87
CA SER A 121 -0.39 37.11 -22.58
C SER A 121 0.79 36.42 -21.92
N PHE A 122 1.16 35.25 -22.43
CA PHE A 122 2.46 34.66 -22.13
C PHE A 122 3.52 35.44 -22.89
N GLU A 123 4.21 36.36 -22.21
CA GLU A 123 5.38 37.02 -22.77
C GLU A 123 6.56 36.02 -22.71
N GLN A 124 6.77 35.27 -23.79
CA GLN A 124 7.95 34.43 -23.95
C GLN A 124 9.17 35.36 -24.03
N LYS A 125 9.89 35.53 -22.93
CA LYS A 125 11.16 36.27 -22.93
C LYS A 125 12.10 35.61 -23.94
N ASN A 126 12.40 36.33 -25.02
CA ASN A 126 13.27 35.83 -26.06
C ASN A 126 14.69 35.61 -25.46
N PRO A 127 15.26 34.40 -25.53
CA PRO A 127 16.56 34.14 -24.94
C PRO A 127 17.64 35.07 -25.53
N GLN A 128 18.60 35.56 -24.72
CA GLN A 128 19.60 36.54 -25.17
C GLN A 128 20.45 36.07 -26.37
N HIS A 129 20.60 34.76 -26.55
CA HIS A 129 21.34 34.12 -27.65
C HIS A 129 20.56 34.03 -28.98
N LEU A 130 19.30 34.48 -29.01
CA LEU A 130 18.48 34.56 -30.24
C LEU A 130 18.64 35.89 -30.98
N HIS A 131 19.26 36.91 -30.37
CA HIS A 131 19.51 38.17 -31.05
C HIS A 131 20.71 38.09 -32.00
N LEU A 132 20.55 38.53 -33.24
CA LEU A 132 21.60 38.53 -34.28
C LEU A 132 22.89 39.26 -33.85
N TRP A 133 22.77 40.34 -33.07
CA TRP A 133 23.94 41.10 -32.61
C TRP A 133 24.85 40.29 -31.68
N TYR A 134 24.29 39.34 -30.92
CA TYR A 134 25.05 38.46 -30.03
C TYR A 134 26.08 37.64 -30.82
N TRP A 135 25.66 37.09 -31.97
CA TRP A 135 26.54 36.36 -32.87
C TRP A 135 27.58 37.28 -33.54
N GLY A 136 27.19 38.51 -33.90
CA GLY A 136 28.13 39.51 -34.39
C GLY A 136 29.25 39.82 -33.39
N LEU A 137 28.90 40.02 -32.12
CA LEU A 137 29.87 40.28 -31.05
C LEU A 137 30.74 39.05 -30.74
N ALA A 138 30.15 37.85 -30.72
CA ALA A 138 30.90 36.60 -30.53
C ALA A 138 31.93 36.38 -31.65
N LEU A 139 31.57 36.64 -32.91
CA LEU A 139 32.49 36.55 -34.05
C LEU A 139 33.58 37.63 -34.00
N LEU A 140 33.26 38.85 -33.55
CA LEU A 140 34.27 39.89 -33.35
C LEU A 140 35.29 39.49 -32.29
N ILE A 141 34.84 38.95 -31.15
CA ILE A 141 35.75 38.45 -30.10
C ILE A 141 36.60 37.30 -30.64
N ALA A 142 36.00 36.33 -31.34
CA ALA A 142 36.72 35.20 -31.91
C ALA A 142 37.76 35.65 -32.95
N SER A 143 37.43 36.63 -33.81
CA SER A 143 38.38 37.17 -34.79
C SER A 143 39.50 37.99 -34.14
N ALA A 144 39.19 38.79 -33.12
CA ALA A 144 40.19 39.53 -32.35
C ALA A 144 41.14 38.56 -31.64
N GLU A 145 40.61 37.52 -31.00
CA GLU A 145 41.40 36.46 -30.38
C GLU A 145 42.30 35.77 -31.40
N TRP A 146 41.77 35.41 -32.57
CA TRP A 146 42.55 34.80 -33.65
C TRP A 146 43.69 35.70 -34.12
N ILE A 147 43.45 37.01 -34.31
CA ILE A 147 44.48 37.99 -34.68
C ILE A 147 45.55 38.10 -33.60
N ILE A 148 45.15 38.15 -32.32
CA ILE A 148 46.08 38.23 -31.19
C ILE A 148 46.94 36.95 -31.12
N ARG A 149 46.33 35.77 -31.24
CA ARG A 149 47.05 34.48 -31.25
C ARG A 149 48.04 34.41 -32.41
N ARG A 150 47.65 34.85 -33.61
CA ARG A 150 48.52 34.90 -34.80
C ARG A 150 49.69 35.86 -34.63
N ARG A 151 49.48 37.04 -34.02
CA ARG A 151 50.57 37.99 -33.71
C ARG A 151 51.54 37.47 -32.65
N ARG A 152 51.08 36.60 -31.75
CA ARG A 152 51.89 35.96 -30.71
C ARG A 152 52.51 34.63 -31.15
N GLY A 153 52.31 34.19 -32.39
CA GLY A 153 52.88 32.96 -32.94
C GLY A 153 52.30 31.67 -32.35
N LEU A 154 51.10 31.74 -31.76
CA LEU A 154 50.42 30.58 -31.16
C LEU A 154 49.57 29.78 -32.17
N VAL A 155 49.46 30.28 -33.41
CA VAL A 155 48.74 29.71 -34.55
C VAL A 155 49.61 29.85 -35.79
#